data_AF-A0A3A8IYF6-F1
#
_entry.id   AF-A0A3A8IYF6-F1
#
_cell.length_a   1.000
_cell.length_b   1.000
_cell.length_c   1.000
_cell.angle_alpha   90.00
_cell.angle_beta   90.00
_cell.angle_gamma   90.00
#
_symmetry.space_group_name_H-M   'P 1'
#
loop_
_entity.id
_entity.type
_entity.pdbx_description
1 polymer ?
#
loop_
_entity_poly.entity_id
_entity_poly.type
_entity_poly.pdbx_seq_one_letter_code
_entity_poly.pdbx_strand_id
1 'polypeptide(L)'
;MADNPIEKQHQHEREQERERLRAEEEKDLEVESHRGARPLEGYAGGHTTWTGAQDDKAAARVHAGDADASWEASERQARLEPEPRGADEDED
;
A
#
# COMPACT_ATOMS: atom_id res chain seq x y z
N MET A 1 42.44 11.31 11.07
CA MET A 1 42.58 10.06 11.85
C MET A 1 42.35 10.44 13.29
N ALA A 2 41.37 9.85 13.99
CA ALA A 2 41.03 10.28 15.36
C ALA A 2 42.18 9.89 16.31
N ASP A 3 43.02 10.86 16.67
CA ASP A 3 44.21 10.66 17.51
C ASP A 3 43.89 10.77 19.02
N ASN A 4 42.61 10.76 19.39
CA ASN A 4 42.17 10.83 20.79
C ASN A 4 41.70 9.44 21.27
N PRO A 5 42.29 8.85 22.33
CA PRO A 5 41.96 7.49 22.79
C PRO A 5 40.49 7.33 23.23
N ILE A 6 39.88 8.41 23.73
CA ILE A 6 38.44 8.47 24.10
C ILE A 6 37.56 8.34 22.85
N GLU A 7 37.90 9.01 21.75
CA GLU A 7 37.14 8.91 20.49
C GLU A 7 37.23 7.51 19.87
N LYS A 8 38.38 6.84 19.99
CA LYS A 8 38.54 5.45 19.54
C LYS A 8 37.64 4.50 20.34
N GLN A 9 37.51 4.70 21.66
CA GLN A 9 36.59 3.92 22.50
C GLN A 9 35.13 4.13 22.07
N HIS A 10 34.70 5.39 21.90
CA HIS A 10 33.33 5.67 21.44
C HIS A 10 33.04 5.22 20.00
N GLN A 11 34.05 5.17 19.13
CA GLN A 11 33.89 4.56 17.80
C GLN A 11 33.69 3.05 17.92
N HIS A 12 34.48 2.39 18.75
CA HIS A 12 34.36 0.95 18.97
C HIS A 12 33.02 0.55 19.61
N GLU A 13 32.52 1.32 20.57
CA GLU A 13 31.19 1.13 21.17
C GLU A 13 30.07 1.24 20.13
N ARG A 14 30.13 2.27 19.27
CA ARG A 14 29.16 2.47 18.18
C ARG A 14 29.24 1.37 17.13
N GLU A 15 30.43 0.85 16.84
CA GLU A 15 30.60 -0.28 15.93
C GLU A 15 29.97 -1.55 16.48
N GLN A 16 30.20 -1.87 17.76
CA GLN A 16 29.55 -3.02 18.42
C GLN A 16 28.03 -2.90 18.47
N GLU A 17 27.51 -1.71 18.75
CA GLU A 17 26.06 -1.46 18.75
C GLU A 17 25.47 -1.67 17.35
N ARG A 18 26.14 -1.17 16.31
CA ARG A 18 25.71 -1.39 14.91
C ARG A 18 25.80 -2.84 14.48
N GLU A 19 26.77 -3.60 14.96
CA GLU A 19 26.87 -5.04 14.70
C GLU A 19 25.73 -5.80 15.38
N ARG A 20 25.39 -5.44 16.62
CA ARG A 20 24.21 -6.02 17.31
C ARG A 20 22.91 -5.76 16.56
N LEU A 21 22.69 -4.52 16.13
CA LEU A 21 21.47 -4.16 15.39
C LEU A 21 21.37 -4.91 14.06
N ARG A 22 22.49 -5.07 13.33
CA ARG A 22 22.51 -5.86 12.09
C ARG A 22 22.20 -7.33 12.32
N ALA A 23 22.71 -7.93 13.39
CA ALA A 23 22.42 -9.32 13.73
C ALA A 23 20.96 -9.55 14.14
N GLU A 24 20.34 -8.56 14.79
CA GLU A 24 18.91 -8.60 15.15
C GLU A 24 18.03 -8.46 13.90
N GLU A 25 18.35 -7.51 13.02
CA GLU A 25 17.66 -7.33 11.74
C GLU A 25 17.77 -8.58 10.85
N GLU A 26 18.95 -9.21 10.76
CA GLU A 26 19.14 -10.45 10.00
C GLU A 26 18.26 -11.59 10.53
N LYS A 27 18.12 -11.71 11.85
CA LYS A 27 17.26 -12.70 12.49
C LYS A 27 15.78 -12.45 12.22
N ASP A 28 15.34 -11.20 12.26
CA ASP A 28 13.96 -10.83 11.96
C ASP A 28 13.64 -11.10 10.48
N LEU A 29 14.54 -10.75 9.57
CA LEU A 29 14.42 -11.07 8.14
C LEU A 29 14.41 -12.59 7.89
N GLU A 30 15.18 -13.37 8.63
CA GLU A 30 15.13 -14.84 8.56
C GLU A 30 13.75 -15.35 8.97
N VAL A 31 13.18 -14.86 10.07
CA VAL A 31 11.83 -15.23 10.52
C VAL A 31 10.78 -14.84 9.48
N GLU A 32 10.86 -13.64 8.92
CA GLU A 32 9.92 -13.15 7.91
C GLU A 32 10.03 -13.91 6.58
N SER A 33 11.25 -14.26 6.15
CA SER A 33 11.47 -15.03 4.91
C SER A 33 10.86 -16.44 4.95
N HIS A 34 10.78 -17.03 6.15
CA HIS A 34 10.14 -18.33 6.37
C HIS A 34 8.65 -18.21 6.73
N ARG A 35 8.16 -16.98 6.96
CA ARG A 35 6.75 -16.73 7.25
C ARG A 35 5.96 -16.75 5.96
N GLY A 36 5.45 -17.93 5.62
CA GLY A 36 4.47 -18.09 4.55
C GLY A 36 3.21 -17.26 4.78
N ALA A 37 2.38 -17.12 3.74
CA ALA A 37 1.09 -16.44 3.85
C ALA A 37 0.31 -17.00 5.04
N ARG A 38 -0.03 -16.14 6.02
CA ARG A 38 -0.87 -16.55 7.15
C ARG A 38 -2.18 -17.06 6.55
N PRO A 39 -2.62 -18.29 6.89
CA PRO A 39 -3.92 -18.73 6.43
C PRO A 39 -4.94 -17.70 6.90
N LEU A 40 -5.80 -17.26 5.98
CA LEU A 40 -6.88 -16.34 6.31
C LEU A 40 -7.90 -17.13 7.14
N GLU A 41 -7.65 -17.28 8.44
CA GLU A 41 -8.62 -17.86 9.37
C GLU A 41 -9.89 -17.01 9.32
N GLY A 42 -10.97 -17.60 8.81
CA GLY A 42 -12.25 -16.91 8.59
C GLY A 42 -12.51 -16.46 7.15
N TYR A 43 -11.56 -16.56 6.22
CA TYR A 43 -11.83 -16.45 4.79
C TYR A 43 -12.38 -17.78 4.28
N ALA A 44 -13.56 -18.14 4.79
CA ALA A 44 -14.47 -18.93 3.99
C ALA A 44 -14.74 -18.06 2.76
N GLY A 45 -14.31 -18.51 1.58
CA GLY A 45 -14.70 -17.89 0.31
C GLY A 45 -16.22 -17.92 0.22
N GLY A 46 -16.84 -16.94 0.86
CA GLY A 46 -18.26 -16.91 1.14
C GLY A 46 -18.94 -16.94 -0.19
N HIS A 47 -19.64 -18.05 -0.46
CA HIS A 47 -20.53 -18.13 -1.61
C HIS A 47 -21.56 -17.01 -1.44
N THR A 48 -21.29 -15.86 -2.05
CA THR A 48 -22.29 -14.83 -2.21
C THR A 48 -23.38 -15.41 -3.09
N THR A 49 -24.64 -15.13 -2.79
CA THR A 49 -25.74 -15.45 -3.73
C THR A 49 -25.69 -14.59 -4.99
N TRP A 50 -24.80 -13.58 -5.00
CA TRP A 50 -24.48 -12.75 -6.16
C TRP A 50 -23.71 -13.55 -7.21
N THR A 51 -24.23 -13.56 -8.43
CA THR A 51 -23.63 -14.25 -9.58
C THR A 51 -22.93 -13.25 -10.50
N GLY A 52 -21.93 -13.71 -11.26
CA GLY A 52 -21.25 -12.87 -12.26
C GLY A 52 -22.22 -12.26 -13.28
N ALA A 53 -23.30 -12.95 -13.65
CA ALA A 53 -24.32 -12.39 -14.54
C ALA A 53 -25.11 -11.22 -13.92
N GLN A 54 -25.29 -11.21 -12.59
CA GLN A 54 -25.87 -10.06 -11.88
C GLN A 54 -24.88 -8.91 -11.81
N ASP A 55 -23.59 -9.23 -11.66
CA ASP A 55 -22.49 -8.28 -11.72
C ASP A 55 -22.44 -7.56 -13.07
N ASP A 56 -22.36 -8.31 -14.17
CA ASP A 56 -22.31 -7.76 -15.53
C ASP A 56 -23.51 -6.85 -15.84
N LYS A 57 -24.71 -7.26 -15.37
CA LYS A 57 -25.93 -6.46 -15.54
C LYS A 57 -25.91 -5.17 -14.71
N ALA A 58 -25.36 -5.22 -13.49
CA ALA A 58 -25.22 -4.06 -12.64
C ALA A 58 -24.14 -3.11 -13.20
N ALA A 59 -23.00 -3.67 -13.63
CA ALA A 59 -21.89 -2.95 -14.24
C ALA A 59 -22.33 -2.17 -15.48
N ALA A 60 -23.16 -2.77 -16.35
CA ALA A 60 -23.71 -2.08 -17.51
C ALA A 60 -24.59 -0.86 -17.18
N ARG A 61 -25.11 -0.74 -15.94
CA ARG A 61 -25.86 0.43 -15.48
C ARG A 61 -25.00 1.41 -14.71
N VAL A 62 -24.18 0.91 -13.80
CA VAL A 62 -23.35 1.74 -12.91
C VAL A 62 -22.21 2.38 -13.70
N HIS A 63 -21.54 1.62 -14.57
CA HIS A 63 -20.34 2.04 -15.29
C HIS A 63 -20.61 2.47 -16.74
N ALA A 64 -21.88 2.68 -17.11
CA ALA A 64 -22.26 2.98 -18.49
C ALA A 64 -21.56 4.24 -19.07
N GLY A 65 -21.22 5.19 -18.21
CA GLY A 65 -20.59 6.47 -18.58
C GLY A 65 -19.14 6.63 -18.12
N ASP A 66 -18.55 5.62 -17.47
CA ASP A 66 -17.23 5.76 -16.83
C ASP A 66 -16.13 6.02 -17.86
N ALA A 67 -16.22 5.40 -19.04
CA ALA A 67 -15.25 5.60 -20.11
C ALA A 67 -15.25 7.05 -20.63
N ASP A 68 -16.45 7.60 -20.89
CA ASP A 68 -16.60 8.97 -21.38
C ASP A 68 -16.23 9.98 -20.29
N ALA A 69 -16.67 9.75 -19.05
CA ALA A 69 -16.32 10.60 -17.91
C ALA A 69 -14.81 10.62 -17.64
N SER A 70 -14.14 9.45 -17.76
CA SER A 70 -12.69 9.34 -17.61
C SER A 70 -11.95 10.05 -18.74
N TRP A 71 -12.47 9.98 -19.96
CA TRP A 71 -11.92 10.70 -21.11
C TRP A 71 -12.01 12.22 -20.90
N GLU A 72 -13.19 12.72 -20.53
CA GLU A 72 -13.41 14.14 -20.27
C GLU A 72 -12.52 14.64 -19.12
N ALA A 73 -12.44 13.90 -18.01
CA ALA A 73 -11.57 14.24 -16.89
C ALA A 73 -10.10 14.33 -17.33
N SER A 74 -9.64 13.38 -18.14
CA SER A 74 -8.27 13.38 -18.68
C SER A 74 -8.01 14.62 -19.56
N GLU A 75 -8.97 14.99 -20.42
CA GLU A 75 -8.83 16.19 -21.24
C GLU A 75 -8.82 17.48 -20.41
N ARG A 76 -9.64 17.58 -19.35
CA ARG A 76 -9.63 18.73 -18.43
C ARG A 76 -8.30 18.87 -17.71
N GLN A 77 -7.74 17.76 -17.24
CA GLN A 77 -6.42 17.74 -16.61
C GLN A 77 -5.32 18.19 -17.58
N ALA A 78 -5.37 17.74 -18.84
CA ALA A 78 -4.45 18.22 -19.87
C ALA A 78 -4.58 19.74 -20.13
N ARG A 79 -5.78 20.31 -19.94
CA ARG A 79 -6.05 21.76 -20.01
C ARG A 79 -5.73 22.53 -18.72
N LEU A 80 -5.29 21.86 -17.65
CA LEU A 80 -5.12 22.43 -16.30
C LEU A 80 -6.39 23.11 -15.77
N GLU A 81 -7.55 22.58 -16.13
CA GLU A 81 -8.85 23.05 -15.66
C GLU A 81 -9.07 22.57 -14.21
N PRO A 82 -9.61 23.41 -13.31
CA PRO A 82 -9.90 22.99 -11.95
C PRO A 82 -10.96 21.88 -11.93
N GLU A 83 -10.79 20.92 -11.02
CA GLU A 83 -11.76 19.83 -10.84
C GLU A 83 -13.14 20.38 -10.47
N PRO A 84 -14.23 19.84 -11.04
CA PRO A 84 -15.57 20.20 -10.63
C PRO A 84 -15.80 19.78 -9.17
N ARG A 85 -16.62 20.55 -8.45
CA ARG A 85 -17.10 20.12 -7.13
C ARG A 85 -17.92 18.84 -7.30
N GLY A 86 -17.54 17.77 -6.58
CA GLY A 86 -18.19 16.47 -6.67
C GLY A 86 -19.66 16.55 -6.26
N ALA A 87 -20.49 15.69 -6.86
CA ALA A 87 -21.92 15.56 -6.55
C ALA A 87 -22.19 14.88 -5.19
N ASP A 88 -21.14 14.48 -4.47
CA ASP A 88 -21.22 13.71 -3.22
C ASP A 88 -21.53 14.57 -1.99
N GLU A 89 -21.74 15.88 -2.15
CA GLU A 89 -22.11 16.80 -1.05
C GLU A 89 -23.64 16.91 -0.82
N ASP A 90 -24.48 16.29 -1.66
CA ASP A 90 -25.95 16.42 -1.64
C ASP A 90 -26.71 15.08 -1.44
N GLU A 91 -26.25 14.20 -0.54
CA GLU A 91 -27.09 13.09 -0.02
C GLU A 91 -27.24 13.21 1.52
N ASP A 92 -28.38 13.74 1.95
CA ASP A 92 -28.91 13.72 3.34
C ASP A 92 -29.31 12.31 3.81
#